data_AF-A0A892ZHJ6-F1
#
_entry.id   AF-A0A892ZHJ6-F1
#
_cell.length_a   1.000
_cell.length_b   1.000
_cell.length_c   1.000
_cell.angle_alpha   90.00
_cell.angle_beta   90.00
_cell.angle_gamma   90.00
#
_symmetry.space_group_name_H-M   'P 1'
#
loop_
_entity.id
_entity.type
_entity.pdbx_description
1 polymer ?
#
loop_
_entity_poly.entity_id
_entity_poly.type
_entity_poly.pdbx_seq_one_letter_code
_entity_poly.pdbx_strand_id
1 'polypeptide(L)'
;MATIGLALLTLRGLSVHLGNMLVLLCAASFALHIIILSKVSKSGDVISLSFVQIAVVGLCSLIQALVFDEFSIPHQNSVWTAILIIGILGTALGFYVQTRAQVESSPNRIALIIVLEPVFGDLFGYLLAHDRLTLQNWVGAVLIILEMLVTEWQIKRKKQTIDVAH
;
A
#
# COMPACT_ATOMS: atom_id res chain seq x y z
N MET A 1 6.04 -21.04 -4.87
CA MET A 1 5.74 -20.47 -6.21
C MET A 1 5.97 -18.96 -6.25
N ALA A 2 5.38 -18.16 -5.36
CA ALA A 2 5.72 -16.72 -5.22
C ALA A 2 7.23 -16.47 -4.96
N THR A 3 7.87 -17.34 -4.17
CA THR A 3 9.33 -17.33 -3.95
C THR A 3 10.16 -17.64 -5.21
N ILE A 4 9.62 -18.48 -6.11
CA ILE A 4 10.28 -18.85 -7.37
C ILE A 4 10.05 -17.77 -8.43
N GLY A 5 8.86 -17.16 -8.47
CA GLY A 5 8.56 -16.00 -9.30
C GLY A 5 9.38 -14.77 -8.90
N LEU A 6 9.58 -14.55 -7.60
CA LEU A 6 10.48 -13.53 -7.07
C LEU A 6 11.95 -13.82 -7.44
N ALA A 7 12.39 -15.08 -7.38
CA ALA A 7 13.73 -15.48 -7.82
C ALA A 7 13.93 -15.23 -9.33
N LEU A 8 12.94 -15.54 -10.16
CA LEU A 8 12.96 -15.32 -11.61
C LEU A 8 12.91 -13.84 -12.02
N LEU A 9 12.17 -12.99 -11.30
CA LEU A 9 12.16 -11.54 -11.53
C LEU A 9 13.42 -10.83 -11.02
N THR A 10 14.05 -11.35 -9.96
CA THR A 10 15.23 -10.74 -9.31
C THR A 10 16.53 -11.13 -10.01
N LEU A 11 16.59 -12.31 -10.64
CA LEU A 11 17.81 -12.81 -11.29
C LEU A 11 17.90 -12.34 -12.76
N ARG A 12 18.22 -11.07 -12.96
CA ARG A 12 18.92 -10.60 -14.17
C ARG A 12 20.32 -10.15 -13.77
N GLY A 13 21.21 -11.14 -13.63
CA GLY A 13 22.57 -10.95 -13.11
C GLY A 13 22.61 -11.04 -11.58
N LEU A 14 23.59 -11.78 -11.06
CA LEU A 14 23.87 -11.98 -9.63
C LEU A 14 24.43 -10.71 -8.96
N SER A 15 23.72 -9.59 -9.06
CA SER A 15 24.02 -8.36 -8.33
C SER A 15 22.83 -8.03 -7.45
N VAL A 16 22.94 -8.38 -6.17
CA VAL A 16 22.01 -7.96 -5.12
C VAL A 16 22.14 -6.44 -4.99
N HIS A 17 21.31 -5.71 -5.73
CA HIS A 17 21.22 -4.28 -5.59
C HIS A 17 20.55 -3.97 -4.26
N LEU A 18 21.12 -3.04 -3.49
CA LEU A 18 20.60 -2.58 -2.20
C LEU A 18 19.09 -2.24 -2.29
N GLY A 19 18.67 -1.69 -3.44
CA GLY A 19 17.27 -1.41 -3.75
C GLY A 19 16.34 -2.62 -3.64
N ASN A 20 16.71 -3.79 -4.17
CA ASN A 20 15.84 -4.97 -4.11
C ASN A 20 15.68 -5.49 -2.67
N MET A 21 16.70 -5.37 -1.83
CA MET A 21 16.57 -5.74 -0.41
C MET A 21 15.69 -4.76 0.36
N LEU A 22 15.82 -3.45 0.09
CA LEU A 22 14.95 -2.43 0.69
C LEU A 22 13.48 -2.63 0.29
N VAL A 23 13.21 -2.96 -0.97
CA VAL A 23 11.85 -3.22 -1.46
C VAL A 23 11.24 -4.44 -0.76
N LEU A 24 12.00 -5.53 -0.61
CA LEU A 24 11.52 -6.72 0.11
C LEU A 24 11.25 -6.42 1.59
N LEU A 25 12.13 -5.66 2.24
CA LEU A 25 11.95 -5.26 3.64
C LEU A 25 10.74 -4.34 3.82
N CYS A 26 10.51 -3.42 2.88
CA CYS A 26 9.34 -2.56 2.83
C CYS A 26 8.05 -3.37 2.71
N ALA A 27 7.99 -4.30 1.74
CA ALA A 27 6.84 -5.16 1.53
C ALA A 27 6.52 -6.04 2.76
N ALA A 28 7.54 -6.62 3.39
CA ALA A 28 7.37 -7.42 4.60
C ALA A 28 6.87 -6.58 5.79
N SER A 29 7.44 -5.40 5.98
CA SER A 29 7.01 -4.45 7.03
C SER A 29 5.57 -4.00 6.82
N PHE A 30 5.18 -3.70 5.58
CA PHE A 30 3.83 -3.27 5.25
C PHE A 30 2.80 -4.40 5.44
N ALA A 31 3.14 -5.62 5.04
CA ALA A 31 2.29 -6.80 5.29
C ALA A 31 2.07 -7.04 6.80
N LEU A 32 3.14 -6.93 7.60
CA LEU A 32 3.05 -7.03 9.06
C LEU A 32 2.17 -5.92 9.65
N HIS A 33 2.36 -4.68 9.19
CA HIS A 33 1.54 -3.54 9.58
C HIS A 33 0.05 -3.80 9.33
N ILE A 34 -0.33 -4.30 8.14
CA ILE A 34 -1.73 -4.65 7.81
C ILE A 34 -2.29 -5.72 8.76
N ILE A 35 -1.51 -6.77 9.04
CA ILE A 35 -1.98 -7.88 9.91
C ILE A 35 -2.17 -7.40 11.34
N ILE A 36 -1.22 -6.62 11.87
CA ILE A 36 -1.31 -6.05 13.22
C ILE A 36 -2.50 -5.08 13.27
N LEU A 37 -2.62 -4.19 12.29
CA LEU A 37 -3.70 -3.22 12.22
C LEU A 37 -5.06 -3.91 12.17
N SER A 38 -5.22 -4.96 11.35
CA SER A 38 -6.45 -5.77 11.26
C SER A 38 -6.81 -6.50 12.56
N LYS A 39 -5.83 -6.78 13.43
CA LYS A 39 -6.06 -7.38 14.75
C LYS A 39 -6.42 -6.33 15.79
N VAL A 40 -5.67 -5.24 15.84
CA VAL A 40 -5.83 -4.14 16.82
C VAL A 40 -7.12 -3.35 16.55
N SER A 41 -7.45 -3.13 15.29
CA SER A 41 -8.64 -2.36 14.88
C SER A 41 -9.95 -3.04 15.26
N LYS A 42 -9.99 -4.38 15.33
CA LYS A 42 -11.18 -5.13 15.79
C LYS A 42 -11.51 -4.92 17.28
N SER A 43 -10.56 -4.41 18.06
CA SER A 43 -10.69 -4.20 19.50
C SER A 43 -10.76 -2.74 19.93
N GLY A 44 -10.64 -1.77 19.01
CA GLY A 44 -10.53 -0.34 19.34
C GLY A 44 -11.38 0.57 18.46
N ASP A 45 -11.47 1.85 18.85
CA ASP A 45 -12.12 2.88 18.05
C ASP A 45 -11.26 3.23 16.82
N VAL A 46 -11.85 3.06 15.64
CA VAL A 46 -11.22 3.30 14.32
C VAL A 46 -10.70 4.73 14.19
N ILE A 47 -11.42 5.69 14.77
CA ILE A 47 -11.06 7.11 14.68
C ILE A 47 -9.78 7.38 15.48
N SER A 48 -9.71 6.85 16.70
CA SER A 48 -8.52 6.99 17.55
C SER A 48 -7.29 6.34 16.91
N LEU A 49 -7.45 5.17 16.30
CA LEU A 49 -6.36 4.44 15.66
C LEU A 49 -5.82 5.19 14.42
N SER A 50 -6.72 5.70 13.58
CA SER A 50 -6.37 6.49 12.40
C SER A 50 -5.65 7.79 12.79
N PHE A 51 -6.12 8.45 13.85
CA PHE A 51 -5.47 9.65 14.38
C PHE A 51 -4.05 9.37 14.87
N VAL A 52 -3.85 8.30 15.65
CA VAL A 52 -2.52 7.91 16.14
C VAL A 52 -1.59 7.60 14.97
N GLN A 53 -2.05 6.91 13.93
CA GLN A 53 -1.22 6.62 12.75
C GLN A 53 -0.77 7.90 12.04
N ILE A 54 -1.70 8.82 11.77
CA ILE A 54 -1.38 10.09 11.11
C ILE A 54 -0.45 10.93 11.99
N ALA A 55 -0.67 10.97 13.31
CA ALA A 55 0.18 11.70 14.23
C ALA A 55 1.60 11.13 14.29
N VAL A 56 1.75 9.80 14.37
CA VAL A 56 3.06 9.13 14.37
C VAL A 56 3.80 9.41 13.05
N VAL A 57 3.13 9.24 11.91
CA VAL A 57 3.73 9.51 10.59
C VAL A 57 4.12 10.99 10.48
N GLY A 58 3.24 11.90 10.88
CA GLY A 58 3.51 13.35 10.83
C GLY A 58 4.70 13.75 11.70
N LEU A 59 4.79 13.22 12.93
CA LEU A 59 5.91 13.49 13.84
C LEU A 59 7.22 12.89 13.31
N CYS A 60 7.20 11.65 12.84
CA CYS A 60 8.39 11.02 12.24
C CYS A 60 8.88 11.78 11.01
N SER A 61 7.98 12.19 10.12
CA SER A 61 8.32 12.99 8.94
C SER A 61 8.88 14.36 9.31
N LEU A 62 8.34 15.00 10.36
CA LEU A 62 8.86 16.29 10.85
C LEU A 62 10.26 16.13 11.44
N ILE A 63 10.48 15.11 12.28
CA ILE A 63 11.80 14.82 12.86
C ILE A 63 12.81 14.54 11.74
N GLN A 64 12.44 13.75 10.73
CA GLN A 64 13.29 13.48 9.58
C GLN A 64 13.66 14.78 8.85
N ALA A 65 12.66 15.62 8.52
CA ALA A 65 12.91 16.89 7.83
C ALA A 65 13.88 17.80 8.61
N LEU A 66 13.80 17.82 9.95
CA LEU A 66 14.70 18.60 10.79
C LEU A 66 16.10 18.00 10.90
N VAL A 67 16.23 16.68 10.98
CA VAL A 67 17.53 15.98 11.09
C VAL A 67 18.35 16.10 9.81
N PHE A 68 17.69 16.08 8.65
CA PHE A 68 18.33 16.17 7.34
C PHE A 68 18.40 17.60 6.78
N ASP A 69 17.93 18.60 7.55
CA ASP A 69 17.92 20.01 7.15
C ASP A 69 17.13 20.28 5.86
N GLU A 70 16.12 19.45 5.59
CA GLU A 70 15.23 19.51 4.43
C GLU A 70 13.95 20.31 4.73
N PHE A 71 13.85 20.91 5.92
CA PHE A 71 12.69 21.68 6.32
C PHE A 71 12.61 23.01 5.55
N SER A 72 11.61 23.12 4.67
CA SER A 72 11.36 24.32 3.88
C SER A 72 9.89 24.74 3.99
N ILE A 73 9.66 26.04 4.24
CA ILE A 73 8.31 26.61 4.29
C ILE A 73 7.91 27.02 2.86
N PRO A 74 6.79 26.50 2.31
CA PRO A 74 6.35 26.88 0.98
C PRO A 74 6.04 28.38 0.88
N HIS A 75 6.66 29.05 -0.09
CA HIS A 75 6.40 30.46 -0.39
C HIS A 75 5.19 30.70 -1.29
N GLN A 76 4.68 29.66 -1.96
CA GLN A 76 3.60 29.76 -2.93
C GLN A 76 2.29 29.23 -2.35
N ASN A 77 1.19 29.99 -2.54
CA ASN A 77 -0.14 29.59 -2.07
C ASN A 77 -0.64 28.30 -2.74
N SER A 78 -0.24 28.04 -3.99
CA SER A 78 -0.58 26.80 -4.72
C SER A 78 -0.06 25.55 -4.01
N VAL A 79 1.12 25.63 -3.40
CA VAL A 79 1.73 24.52 -2.67
C VAL A 79 0.98 24.25 -1.37
N TRP A 80 0.54 25.30 -0.67
CA TRP A 80 -0.33 25.15 0.51
C TRP A 80 -1.67 24.48 0.17
N THR A 81 -2.28 24.84 -0.96
CA THR A 81 -3.50 24.17 -1.43
C THR A 81 -3.24 22.69 -1.71
N ALA A 82 -2.14 22.35 -2.39
CA ALA A 82 -1.77 20.97 -2.64
C ALA A 82 -1.52 20.18 -1.33
N ILE A 83 -0.80 20.76 -0.37
CA ILE A 83 -0.55 20.16 0.95
C ILE A 83 -1.87 19.89 1.68
N LEU A 84 -2.80 20.83 1.69
CA LEU A 84 -4.10 20.65 2.35
C LEU A 84 -4.94 19.56 1.67
N ILE A 85 -4.98 19.55 0.34
CA ILE A 85 -5.70 18.53 -0.42
C ILE A 85 -5.11 17.15 -0.15
N ILE A 86 -3.79 16.99 -0.29
CA ILE A 86 -3.11 15.71 -0.10
C ILE A 86 -3.19 15.27 1.36
N GLY A 87 -2.96 16.17 2.33
CA GLY A 87 -3.00 15.86 3.74
C GLY A 87 -4.39 15.47 4.25
N ILE A 88 -5.45 16.17 3.81
CA ILE A 88 -6.82 15.90 4.25
C ILE A 88 -7.45 14.77 3.44
N LEU A 89 -7.49 14.91 2.11
CA LEU A 89 -8.19 13.95 1.24
C LEU A 89 -7.34 12.73 0.92
N GLY A 90 -6.04 12.90 0.69
CA GLY A 90 -5.12 11.79 0.41
C GLY A 90 -4.79 10.98 1.68
N THR A 91 -4.36 11.66 2.74
CA THR A 91 -3.86 11.00 3.95
C THR A 91 -4.96 10.78 4.97
N ALA A 92 -5.58 11.83 5.52
CA ALA A 92 -6.48 11.67 6.66
C ALA A 92 -7.73 10.84 6.33
N LEU A 93 -8.39 11.16 5.20
CA LEU A 93 -9.52 10.39 4.71
C LEU A 93 -9.10 8.99 4.26
N GLY A 94 -7.95 8.85 3.60
CA GLY A 94 -7.40 7.57 3.16
C GLY A 94 -7.18 6.60 4.32
N PHE A 95 -6.44 7.02 5.35
CA PHE A 95 -6.21 6.22 6.56
C PHE A 95 -7.49 5.89 7.31
N TYR A 96 -8.44 6.82 7.39
CA TYR A 96 -9.74 6.57 8.00
C TYR A 96 -10.53 5.49 7.26
N VAL A 97 -10.68 5.63 5.93
CA VAL A 97 -11.38 4.64 5.09
C VAL A 97 -10.67 3.31 5.13
N GLN A 98 -9.33 3.29 5.07
CA GLN A 98 -8.53 2.08 5.16
C GLN A 98 -8.75 1.37 6.50
N THR A 99 -8.72 2.09 7.62
CA THR A 99 -8.91 1.51 8.95
C THR A 99 -10.34 1.03 9.15
N ARG A 100 -11.34 1.77 8.65
CA ARG A 100 -12.76 1.34 8.63
C ARG A 100 -12.95 0.06 7.82
N ALA A 101 -12.46 0.03 6.59
CA ALA A 101 -12.51 -1.15 5.74
C ALA A 101 -11.80 -2.34 6.39
N GLN A 102 -10.72 -2.09 7.15
CA GLN A 102 -10.01 -3.12 7.89
C GLN A 102 -10.80 -3.74 9.05
N VAL A 103 -11.64 -2.95 9.72
CA VAL A 103 -12.50 -3.45 10.80
C VAL A 103 -13.70 -4.23 10.24
N GLU A 104 -14.32 -3.70 9.19
CA GLU A 104 -15.61 -4.20 8.70
C GLU A 104 -15.49 -5.39 7.73
N SER A 105 -14.31 -5.59 7.12
CA SER A 105 -14.11 -6.63 6.11
C SER A 105 -13.20 -7.77 6.56
N SER A 106 -13.33 -8.92 5.89
CA SER A 106 -12.37 -10.02 6.05
C SER A 106 -10.97 -9.60 5.52
N PRO A 107 -9.86 -10.01 6.14
CA PRO A 107 -8.49 -9.67 5.72
C PRO A 107 -8.23 -9.86 4.23
N ASN A 108 -8.84 -10.88 3.61
CA ASN A 108 -8.69 -11.18 2.20
C ASN A 108 -9.27 -10.07 1.29
N ARG A 109 -10.43 -9.50 1.65
CA ARG A 109 -11.04 -8.39 0.88
C ARG A 109 -10.24 -7.10 1.01
N ILE A 110 -9.66 -6.85 2.18
CA ILE A 110 -8.80 -5.69 2.41
C ILE A 110 -7.52 -5.82 1.60
N ALA A 111 -6.88 -7.00 1.61
CA ALA A 111 -5.68 -7.25 0.82
C ALA A 111 -5.94 -6.98 -0.67
N LEU A 112 -7.10 -7.43 -1.19
CA LEU A 112 -7.53 -7.14 -2.56
C LEU A 112 -7.65 -5.64 -2.85
N ILE A 113 -8.28 -4.87 -1.95
CA ILE A 113 -8.46 -3.42 -2.11
C ILE A 113 -7.10 -2.70 -2.10
N ILE A 114 -6.23 -3.02 -1.15
CA ILE A 114 -4.91 -2.38 -0.99
C ILE A 114 -4.00 -2.70 -2.18
N VAL A 115 -4.09 -3.89 -2.76
CA VAL A 115 -3.33 -4.27 -3.95
C VAL A 115 -3.82 -3.54 -5.21
N LEU A 116 -5.12 -3.23 -5.27
CA LEU A 116 -5.70 -2.45 -6.36
C LEU A 116 -5.44 -0.95 -6.26
N GLU A 117 -5.28 -0.41 -5.06
CA GLU A 117 -5.00 1.01 -4.82
C GLU A 117 -3.86 1.58 -5.69
N PRO A 118 -2.64 1.00 -5.72
CA PRO A 118 -1.56 1.51 -6.58
C PRO A 118 -1.87 1.38 -8.07
N VAL A 119 -2.65 0.38 -8.49
CA VAL A 119 -3.08 0.24 -9.90
C VAL A 119 -4.00 1.40 -10.31
N PHE A 120 -4.94 1.78 -9.44
CA PHE A 120 -5.76 2.97 -9.67
C PHE A 120 -4.92 4.25 -9.60
N GLY A 121 -3.93 4.32 -8.70
CA GLY A 121 -2.97 5.42 -8.63
C GLY A 121 -2.25 5.65 -9.95
N ASP A 122 -1.63 4.61 -10.50
CA ASP A 122 -0.94 4.67 -11.79
C ASP A 122 -1.90 5.01 -12.95
N LEU A 123 -3.12 4.46 -12.93
CA LEU A 123 -4.14 4.75 -13.94
C LEU A 123 -4.58 6.22 -13.92
N PHE A 124 -4.86 6.76 -12.73
CA PHE A 124 -5.24 8.16 -12.58
C PHE A 124 -4.07 9.11 -12.85
N GLY A 125 -2.83 8.74 -12.50
CA GLY A 125 -1.62 9.48 -12.88
C GLY A 125 -1.48 9.59 -14.40
N TYR A 126 -1.71 8.49 -15.12
CA TYR A 126 -1.72 8.49 -16.59
C TYR A 126 -2.85 9.35 -17.18
N LEU A 127 -4.08 9.18 -16.69
CA LEU A 127 -5.25 9.84 -17.27
C LEU A 127 -5.31 11.34 -16.93
N LEU A 128 -5.03 11.72 -15.67
CA LEU A 128 -5.22 13.09 -15.16
C LEU A 128 -3.93 13.89 -15.13
N ALA A 129 -2.79 13.28 -14.77
CA ALA A 129 -1.50 13.97 -14.71
C ALA A 129 -0.69 13.85 -16.01
N HIS A 130 -1.19 13.07 -16.97
CA HIS A 130 -0.49 12.75 -18.24
C HIS A 130 0.92 12.18 -18.00
N ASP A 131 1.10 11.48 -16.88
CA ASP A 131 2.36 10.84 -16.56
C ASP A 131 2.72 9.80 -17.62
N ARG A 132 3.99 9.82 -18.06
CA ARG A 132 4.49 8.85 -19.02
C ARG A 132 4.67 7.51 -18.33
N LEU A 133 3.64 6.66 -18.41
CA LEU A 133 3.76 5.28 -17.98
C LEU A 133 4.80 4.56 -18.86
N THR A 134 5.88 4.12 -18.23
CA THR A 134 6.86 3.27 -18.91
C THR A 134 6.26 1.89 -19.18
N LEU A 135 6.84 1.14 -20.12
CA LEU A 135 6.44 -0.25 -20.38
C LEU A 135 6.54 -1.11 -19.10
N GLN A 136 7.45 -0.75 -18.18
CA GLN A 136 7.59 -1.44 -16.89
C GLN A 136 6.38 -1.24 -15.97
N ASN A 137 5.80 -0.04 -15.90
CA ASN A 137 4.59 0.23 -15.11
C ASN A 137 3.41 -0.60 -15.61
N TRP A 138 3.21 -0.66 -16.92
CA TRP A 138 2.15 -1.48 -17.53
C TRP A 138 2.31 -2.97 -17.24
N VAL A 139 3.54 -3.50 -17.38
CA VAL A 139 3.83 -4.90 -17.07
C VAL A 139 3.65 -5.19 -15.58
N GLY A 140 4.06 -4.26 -14.71
CA GLY A 140 3.85 -4.34 -13.26
C GLY A 140 2.38 -4.38 -12.87
N ALA A 141 1.57 -3.48 -13.41
CA ALA A 141 0.12 -3.43 -13.17
C ALA A 141 -0.58 -4.72 -13.61
N VAL A 142 -0.24 -5.25 -14.80
CA VAL A 142 -0.79 -6.52 -15.29
C VAL A 142 -0.39 -7.68 -14.40
N LEU A 143 0.86 -7.74 -13.95
CA LEU A 143 1.33 -8.80 -13.03
C LEU A 143 0.61 -8.76 -11.69
N ILE A 144 0.37 -7.57 -11.13
CA ILE A 144 -0.40 -7.39 -9.89
C ILE A 144 -1.83 -7.92 -10.06
N ILE A 145 -2.52 -7.54 -11.14
CA ILE A 145 -3.88 -8.01 -11.43
C ILE A 145 -3.91 -9.54 -11.62
N LEU A 146 -2.91 -10.11 -12.30
CA LEU A 146 -2.83 -11.56 -12.53
C LEU A 146 -2.58 -12.33 -11.23
N GLU A 147 -1.67 -11.86 -10.38
CA GLU A 147 -1.40 -12.47 -9.07
C GLU A 147 -2.65 -12.43 -8.19
N MET A 148 -3.33 -11.29 -8.17
CA MET A 148 -4.59 -11.09 -7.46
C MET A 148 -5.66 -12.09 -7.90
N LEU A 149 -5.87 -12.24 -9.22
CA LEU A 149 -6.84 -13.19 -9.78
C LEU A 149 -6.51 -14.63 -9.38
N VAL A 150 -5.24 -15.02 -9.44
CA VAL A 150 -4.78 -16.37 -9.04
C VAL A 150 -5.04 -16.60 -7.55
N THR A 151 -4.71 -15.63 -6.69
CA THR A 151 -4.90 -15.72 -5.24
C THR A 151 -6.38 -15.83 -4.88
N GLU A 152 -7.27 -15.06 -5.51
CA GLU A 152 -8.71 -15.17 -5.30
C GLU A 152 -9.26 -16.54 -5.73
N TRP A 153 -8.79 -17.05 -6.88
CA TRP A 153 -9.16 -18.37 -7.38
C TRP A 153 -8.74 -19.51 -6.44
N GLN A 154 -7.52 -19.44 -5.90
CA GLN A 154 -7.00 -20.44 -4.95
C GLN A 154 -7.79 -20.44 -3.64
N ILE A 155 -8.16 -19.26 -3.14
CA ILE A 155 -8.96 -19.12 -1.91
C ILE A 155 -10.36 -19.69 -2.09
N LYS A 156 -11.03 -19.39 -3.21
CA LYS A 156 -12.38 -19.89 -3.52
C LYS A 156 -12.40 -21.42 -3.58
N ARG A 157 -11.39 -22.01 -4.22
CA ARG A 157 -11.20 -23.47 -4.31
C ARG A 157 -10.95 -24.11 -2.94
N LYS A 158 -10.15 -23.47 -2.07
CA LYS A 158 -9.86 -23.98 -0.71
C LYS A 158 -11.11 -23.94 0.19
N LYS A 159 -11.95 -22.90 0.07
CA LYS A 159 -13.25 -22.83 0.77
C LYS A 159 -14.21 -23.94 0.32
N GLN A 160 -14.36 -24.16 -0.98
CA GLN A 160 -15.19 -25.24 -1.52
C GLN A 160 -14.72 -26.64 -1.10
N THR A 161 -13.41 -26.85 -0.95
CA THR A 161 -12.89 -28.16 -0.52
C THR A 161 -13.21 -28.45 0.95
N ILE A 162 -13.30 -27.43 1.79
CA ILE A 162 -13.63 -27.57 3.23
C ILE A 162 -15.16 -27.75 3.42
N ASP A 163 -15.99 -27.05 2.63
CA ASP A 163 -17.45 -27.19 2.67
C ASP A 163 -17.95 -28.56 2.16
N VAL A 164 -17.19 -29.22 1.27
CA VAL A 164 -17.53 -30.57 0.75
C VAL A 164 -17.01 -31.69 1.68
N ALA A 165 -16.13 -31.35 2.64
CA ALA A 165 -15.59 -32.29 3.62
C ALA A 165 -16.37 -32.31 4.96
N HIS A 166 -17.39 -31.45 5.08
CA HIS A 166 -18.38 -31.43 6.16
C HIS A 166 -19.74 -31.91 5.63
#